data_AF-L9KGV2-F1
#
_entry.id   AF-L9KGV2-F1
#
_cell.length_a   1.000
_cell.length_b   1.000
_cell.length_c   1.000
_cell.angle_alpha   90.00
_cell.angle_beta   90.00
_cell.angle_gamma   90.00
#
_symmetry.space_group_name_H-M   'P 1'
#
loop_
_entity.id
_entity.type
_entity.pdbx_description
1 polymer ?
#
loop_
_entity_poly.entity_id
_entity_poly.type
_entity_poly.pdbx_seq_one_letter_code
_entity_poly.pdbx_strand_id
1 'polypeptide(L)'
;MDFPTGAAAFRSPLARQLFRIEGVQSIFFGPDFITVTKENEELDWNLLKPVIYATIMDFFASGLPLYTEETPSGEAGSEEDDEVVAMIKELLGTRIRPTVQEDGGDIIYKGFEDGIVQLKLQGSCTSCPSSSVTLKNGIQNKL
;
A
#
# COMPACT_ATOMS: atom_id res chain seq x y z
N MET A 1 -0.18 -0.23 -4.61
CA MET A 1 -1.64 -0.12 -4.85
C MET A 1 -2.41 -0.86 -3.79
N ASP A 2 -3.46 -0.25 -3.27
CA ASP A 2 -4.20 -0.73 -2.09
C ASP A 2 -5.57 -1.33 -2.46
N PHE A 3 -5.88 -2.49 -1.89
CA PHE A 3 -7.11 -3.26 -2.07
C PHE A 3 -7.72 -3.62 -0.70
N PRO A 4 -8.48 -2.71 -0.08
CA PRO A 4 -9.04 -2.93 1.25
C PRO A 4 -10.20 -3.92 1.28
N THR A 5 -10.81 -4.19 0.12
CA THR A 5 -11.96 -5.12 -0.01
C THR A 5 -11.90 -5.87 -1.33
N GLY A 6 -12.55 -7.04 -1.38
CA GLY A 6 -12.68 -7.82 -2.61
C GLY A 6 -13.37 -7.06 -3.76
N ALA A 7 -14.25 -6.11 -3.44
CA ALA A 7 -14.85 -5.23 -4.43
C ALA A 7 -13.81 -4.35 -5.13
N ALA A 8 -12.78 -3.86 -4.43
CA ALA A 8 -11.72 -3.02 -5.00
C ALA A 8 -10.74 -3.79 -5.91
N ALA A 9 -10.79 -5.12 -5.87
CA ALA A 9 -9.90 -6.02 -6.60
C ALA A 9 -10.11 -5.99 -8.12
N PHE A 10 -11.24 -5.46 -8.63
CA PHE A 10 -11.53 -5.41 -10.07
C PHE A 10 -10.42 -4.76 -10.93
N ARG A 11 -9.58 -3.93 -10.31
CA ARG A 11 -8.44 -3.22 -10.90
C ARG A 11 -7.19 -4.09 -11.08
N SER A 12 -7.18 -5.32 -10.56
CA SER A 12 -6.08 -6.26 -10.71
C SER A 12 -6.56 -7.71 -10.81
N PRO A 13 -6.25 -8.44 -11.90
CA PRO A 13 -6.54 -9.86 -11.99
C PRO A 13 -5.89 -10.68 -10.87
N LEU A 14 -4.65 -10.36 -10.48
CA LEU A 14 -3.97 -11.02 -9.36
C LEU A 14 -4.70 -10.78 -8.04
N ALA A 15 -5.09 -9.53 -7.73
CA ALA A 15 -5.83 -9.25 -6.51
C ALA A 15 -7.15 -10.04 -6.45
N ARG A 16 -7.88 -10.15 -7.58
CA ARG A 16 -9.11 -10.94 -7.66
C ARG A 16 -8.87 -12.42 -7.36
N GLN A 17 -7.76 -12.99 -7.81
CA GLN A 17 -7.42 -14.38 -7.54
C GLN A 17 -7.06 -14.58 -6.07
N LEU A 18 -6.26 -13.69 -5.49
CA LEU A 18 -5.86 -13.75 -4.09
C LEU A 18 -7.06 -13.58 -3.13
N PHE A 19 -8.04 -12.74 -3.46
CA PHE A 19 -9.27 -12.60 -2.67
C PHE A 19 -10.20 -13.85 -2.71
N ARG A 20 -9.95 -14.82 -3.60
CA ARG A 20 -10.67 -16.10 -3.59
C ARG A 20 -10.12 -17.08 -2.55
N ILE A 21 -8.94 -16.80 -2.00
CA ILE A 21 -8.34 -17.60 -0.95
C ILE A 21 -9.08 -17.29 0.35
N GLU A 22 -9.68 -18.31 0.95
CA GLU A 22 -10.36 -18.19 2.24
C GLU A 22 -9.40 -17.67 3.32
N GLY A 23 -9.85 -16.69 4.09
CA GLY A 23 -9.03 -16.05 5.11
C GLY A 23 -8.25 -14.81 4.68
N VAL A 24 -8.32 -14.39 3.41
CA VAL A 24 -7.71 -13.13 2.93
C VAL A 24 -8.67 -11.96 3.10
N GLN A 25 -8.31 -11.00 3.96
CA GLN A 25 -9.11 -9.81 4.28
C GLN A 25 -8.81 -8.62 3.38
N SER A 26 -7.52 -8.33 3.18
CA SER A 26 -7.08 -7.19 2.36
C SER A 26 -5.71 -7.46 1.76
N ILE A 27 -5.41 -6.74 0.68
CA ILE A 27 -4.20 -6.92 -0.11
C ILE A 27 -3.62 -5.56 -0.45
N PHE A 28 -2.31 -5.42 -0.33
CA PHE A 28 -1.58 -4.25 -0.79
C PHE A 28 -0.38 -4.68 -1.65
N PHE A 29 -0.27 -4.10 -2.83
CA PHE A 29 0.88 -4.26 -3.71
C PHE A 29 1.86 -3.12 -3.48
N GLY A 30 3.00 -3.43 -2.88
CA GLY A 30 4.16 -2.54 -2.87
C GLY A 30 4.87 -2.49 -4.23
N PRO A 31 5.99 -1.77 -4.33
CA PRO A 31 6.81 -1.74 -5.54
C PRO A 31 7.38 -3.12 -5.89
N ASP A 32 7.78 -3.90 -4.90
CA ASP A 32 8.44 -5.21 -5.04
C ASP A 32 7.94 -6.26 -4.02
N PHE A 33 6.91 -5.94 -3.25
CA PHE A 33 6.31 -6.84 -2.27
C PHE A 33 4.78 -6.87 -2.36
N ILE A 34 4.18 -7.90 -1.78
CA ILE A 34 2.74 -8.02 -1.59
C ILE A 34 2.47 -8.22 -0.11
N THR A 35 1.71 -7.31 0.49
CA THR A 35 1.18 -7.47 1.83
C THR A 35 -0.20 -8.11 1.75
N VAL A 36 -0.41 -9.18 2.50
CA VAL A 36 -1.71 -9.83 2.66
C VAL A 36 -2.10 -9.75 4.13
N THR A 37 -3.32 -9.30 4.42
CA THR A 37 -3.87 -9.30 5.77
C THR A 37 -4.89 -10.44 5.88
N LYS A 38 -4.80 -11.22 6.96
CA LYS A 38 -5.74 -12.30 7.26
C LYS A 38 -6.99 -11.77 7.97
N GLU A 39 -8.12 -12.46 7.82
CA GLU A 39 -9.41 -12.03 8.41
C GLU A 39 -9.43 -12.02 9.93
N ASN A 40 -8.71 -12.95 10.55
CA ASN A 40 -8.62 -13.07 12.01
C ASN A 40 -7.28 -13.68 12.43
N GLU A 41 -6.97 -13.58 13.73
CA GLU A 41 -5.70 -14.07 14.28
C GLU A 41 -5.60 -15.60 14.35
N GLU A 42 -6.72 -16.31 14.32
CA GLU A 42 -6.79 -17.78 14.44
C GLU A 42 -6.34 -18.50 13.15
N LEU A 43 -6.40 -17.84 12.00
CA LEU A 43 -5.91 -18.37 10.73
C LEU A 43 -4.38 -18.54 10.73
N ASP A 44 -3.93 -19.76 10.39
CA ASP A 44 -2.51 -20.10 10.32
C ASP A 44 -1.91 -19.76 8.95
N TRP A 45 -0.83 -18.96 8.96
CA TRP A 45 -0.04 -18.64 7.78
C TRP A 45 0.55 -19.88 7.08
N ASN A 46 0.76 -20.98 7.79
CA ASN A 46 1.22 -22.24 7.19
C ASN A 46 0.18 -22.83 6.22
N LEU A 47 -1.10 -22.50 6.39
CA LEU A 47 -2.18 -22.92 5.49
C LEU A 47 -2.37 -21.91 4.34
N LEU A 48 -2.25 -20.61 4.63
CA LEU A 48 -2.43 -19.55 3.62
C LEU A 48 -1.24 -19.46 2.66
N LYS A 49 0.00 -19.52 3.16
CA LYS A 49 1.21 -19.30 2.36
C LYS A 49 1.28 -20.22 1.13
N PRO A 50 1.09 -21.55 1.22
CA PRO A 50 1.17 -22.41 0.05
C PRO A 50 0.19 -22.03 -1.06
N VAL A 51 -1.05 -21.69 -0.68
CA VAL A 51 -2.11 -21.31 -1.64
C VAL A 51 -1.83 -19.94 -2.26
N ILE A 52 -1.36 -18.98 -1.46
CA ILE A 52 -0.95 -17.65 -1.94
C ILE A 52 0.21 -17.78 -2.94
N TYR A 53 1.26 -18.54 -2.60
CA TYR A 53 2.39 -18.77 -3.49
C TYR A 53 1.97 -19.41 -4.81
N ALA A 54 1.16 -20.47 -4.76
CA ALA A 54 0.65 -21.14 -5.95
C ALA A 54 -0.16 -20.17 -6.84
N THR A 55 -1.01 -19.34 -6.24
CA THR A 55 -1.82 -18.36 -6.95
C THR A 55 -0.96 -17.29 -7.64
N ILE A 56 0.07 -16.77 -6.95
CA ILE A 56 1.00 -15.80 -7.53
C ILE A 56 1.78 -16.42 -8.68
N MET A 57 2.31 -17.64 -8.50
CA MET A 57 3.06 -18.33 -9.54
C MET A 57 2.21 -18.62 -10.79
N ASP A 58 0.98 -19.12 -10.59
CA ASP A 58 0.03 -19.37 -11.69
C ASP A 58 -0.34 -18.08 -12.44
N PHE A 59 -0.58 -16.99 -11.70
CA PHE A 59 -0.81 -15.68 -12.28
C PHE A 59 0.35 -15.23 -13.18
N PHE A 60 1.59 -15.29 -12.70
CA PHE A 60 2.74 -14.89 -13.52
C PHE A 60 2.97 -15.84 -14.71
N ALA A 61 2.68 -17.14 -14.56
CA ALA A 61 2.73 -18.09 -15.67
C ALA A 61 1.64 -17.82 -16.73
N SER A 62 0.49 -17.27 -16.33
CA SER A 62 -0.62 -16.96 -17.24
C SER A 62 -0.35 -15.78 -18.19
N GLY A 63 0.63 -14.93 -17.87
CA GLY A 63 0.96 -13.73 -18.65
C GLY A 63 -0.12 -12.63 -18.61
N LEU A 64 -1.10 -12.72 -17.70
CA LEU A 64 -2.11 -11.68 -17.51
C LEU A 64 -1.48 -10.37 -16.99
N PRO A 65 -2.02 -9.20 -17.35
CA PRO A 65 -1.53 -7.94 -16.82
C PRO A 65 -1.83 -7.82 -15.33
N LEU A 66 -0.91 -7.23 -14.56
CA LEU A 66 -1.08 -7.03 -13.12
C LEU A 66 -2.24 -6.07 -12.81
N TYR A 67 -2.49 -5.10 -13.69
CA TYR A 67 -3.56 -4.12 -13.58
C TYR A 67 -4.45 -4.17 -14.82
N THR A 68 -5.75 -4.09 -14.62
CA THR A 68 -6.71 -3.78 -15.69
C THR A 68 -6.68 -2.26 -15.88
N GLU A 69 -6.42 -1.80 -17.10
CA GLU A 69 -6.25 -0.37 -17.40
C GLU A 69 -7.43 0.44 -16.86
N GLU A 70 -7.16 1.28 -15.85
CA GLU A 70 -7.41 2.73 -15.78
C GLU A 70 -7.43 3.19 -14.31
N THR A 71 -6.44 4.01 -13.92
CA THR A 71 -6.65 5.04 -12.90
C THR A 71 -5.92 6.31 -13.34
N PRO A 72 -6.61 7.47 -13.36
CA PRO A 72 -6.00 8.74 -13.73
C PRO A 72 -5.00 9.15 -12.65
N SER A 73 -3.76 9.41 -13.07
CA SER A 73 -2.77 10.10 -12.23
C SER A 73 -3.11 11.59 -12.25
N GLY A 74 -4.07 11.98 -11.42
CA GLY A 74 -4.39 13.39 -11.19
C GLY A 74 -3.38 14.00 -10.25
N GLU A 75 -2.29 14.55 -10.79
CA GLU A 75 -1.45 15.53 -10.09
C GLU A 75 -1.75 16.89 -10.72
N ALA A 76 -2.63 17.66 -10.08
CA ALA A 76 -2.74 19.10 -10.30
C ALA A 76 -2.20 19.78 -9.03
N GLY A 77 -0.93 20.17 -9.07
CA GLY A 77 -0.29 21.00 -8.05
C GLY A 77 0.17 22.30 -8.72
N SER A 78 -0.13 23.42 -8.09
CA SER A 78 0.19 24.79 -8.49
C SER A 78 1.69 25.12 -8.42
N GLU A 79 2.16 25.96 -9.35
CA GLU A 79 3.56 26.19 -9.74
C GLU A 79 4.45 26.97 -8.72
N GLU A 80 3.93 27.39 -7.56
CA GLU A 80 4.70 28.17 -6.56
C GLU A 80 5.17 27.34 -5.34
N ASP A 81 4.69 26.11 -5.20
CA ASP A 81 5.01 25.20 -4.07
C ASP A 81 6.15 24.21 -4.39
N ASP A 82 6.73 24.26 -5.60
CA ASP A 82 7.53 23.17 -6.16
C ASP A 82 8.84 22.87 -5.38
N GLU A 83 9.59 23.85 -4.86
CA GLU A 83 10.84 23.56 -4.16
C GLU A 83 10.63 22.93 -2.77
N VAL A 84 9.70 23.49 -1.98
CA VAL A 84 9.37 22.94 -0.65
C VAL A 84 8.71 21.58 -0.80
N VAL A 85 7.77 21.44 -1.75
CA VAL A 85 7.13 20.16 -2.04
C VAL A 85 8.14 19.14 -2.58
N ALA A 86 9.10 19.53 -3.43
CA ALA A 86 10.16 18.65 -3.89
C ALA A 86 11.03 18.15 -2.72
N MET A 87 11.41 19.04 -1.81
CA MET A 87 12.19 18.67 -0.61
C MET A 87 11.40 17.73 0.30
N ILE A 88 10.10 17.99 0.52
CA ILE A 88 9.21 17.08 1.28
C ILE A 88 9.14 15.72 0.59
N LYS A 89 8.89 15.68 -0.73
CA LYS A 89 8.81 14.42 -1.50
C LYS A 89 10.13 13.65 -1.44
N GLU A 90 11.28 14.33 -1.50
CA GLU A 90 12.61 13.70 -1.38
C GLU A 90 12.82 13.09 0.01
N LEU A 91 12.55 13.85 1.08
CA LEU A 91 12.69 13.36 2.46
C LEU A 91 11.77 12.17 2.74
N LEU A 92 10.51 12.25 2.28
CA LEU A 92 9.56 11.15 2.39
C LEU A 92 10.09 9.92 1.64
N GLY A 93 10.57 10.09 0.41
CA GLY A 93 11.09 9.01 -0.42
C GLY A 93 12.36 8.35 0.13
N THR A 94 13.26 9.12 0.73
CA THR A 94 14.59 8.64 1.14
C THR A 94 14.65 8.17 2.58
N ARG A 95 13.84 8.74 3.49
CA ARG A 95 13.95 8.46 4.94
C ARG A 95 12.73 7.80 5.55
N ILE A 96 11.54 8.03 5.01
CA ILE A 96 10.29 7.57 5.64
C ILE A 96 9.72 6.35 4.93
N ARG A 97 9.53 6.44 3.61
CA ARG A 97 8.97 5.35 2.81
C ARG A 97 9.72 4.03 2.95
N PRO A 98 11.06 3.98 3.01
CA PRO A 98 11.77 2.72 3.19
C PRO A 98 11.33 1.97 4.45
N THR A 99 11.32 2.65 5.60
CA THR A 99 10.91 2.04 6.88
C THR A 99 9.44 1.63 6.88
N VAL A 100 8.56 2.43 6.26
CA VAL A 100 7.13 2.10 6.14
C VAL A 100 6.92 0.86 5.25
N GLN A 101 7.70 0.73 4.19
CA GLN A 101 7.63 -0.38 3.25
C GLN A 101 8.20 -1.67 3.83
N GLU A 102 9.23 -1.59 4.69
CA GLU A 102 9.71 -2.72 5.49
C GLU A 102 8.61 -3.31 6.38
N ASP A 103 7.70 -2.47 6.88
CA ASP A 103 6.52 -2.88 7.66
C ASP A 103 5.32 -3.32 6.79
N GLY A 104 5.48 -3.34 5.46
CA GLY A 104 4.46 -3.77 4.51
C GLY A 104 3.36 -2.73 4.23
N GLY A 105 3.62 -1.45 4.51
CA GLY A 105 2.76 -0.33 4.16
C GLY A 105 3.37 0.60 3.10
N ASP A 106 2.70 1.72 2.84
CA ASP A 106 3.29 2.84 2.10
C ASP A 106 2.60 4.16 2.47
N ILE A 107 3.20 5.27 2.08
CA ILE A 107 2.61 6.61 2.23
C ILE A 107 2.57 7.35 0.90
N ILE A 108 1.44 7.99 0.62
CA ILE A 108 1.23 8.85 -0.54
C ILE A 108 1.09 10.29 -0.08
N TYR A 109 1.93 11.17 -0.61
CA TYR A 109 1.76 12.62 -0.44
C TYR A 109 0.45 13.11 -1.06
N LYS A 110 -0.33 13.89 -0.31
CA LYS A 110 -1.63 14.42 -0.75
C LYS A 110 -1.70 15.93 -0.86
N GLY A 111 -0.80 16.65 -0.19
CA GLY A 111 -0.75 18.10 -0.26
C GLY A 111 0.09 18.67 0.87
N PHE A 112 0.38 19.95 0.75
CA PHE A 112 1.03 20.76 1.76
C PHE A 112 0.32 22.10 1.79
N GLU A 113 -0.21 22.45 2.95
CA GLU A 113 -0.94 23.71 3.15
C GLU A 113 -0.72 24.16 4.60
N ASP A 114 -0.46 25.45 4.81
CA ASP A 114 -0.25 26.05 6.14
C ASP A 114 0.80 25.33 7.02
N GLY A 115 1.88 24.81 6.40
CA GLY A 115 2.92 24.07 7.12
C GLY A 115 2.54 22.62 7.47
N ILE A 116 1.38 22.14 7.04
CA ILE A 116 0.87 20.80 7.33
C ILE A 116 1.01 19.91 6.10
N VAL A 117 1.82 18.85 6.22
CA VAL A 117 1.94 17.80 5.20
C VAL A 117 0.78 16.82 5.33
N GLN A 118 -0.04 16.70 4.29
CA GLN A 118 -1.12 15.73 4.20
C GLN A 118 -0.60 14.45 3.55
N LEU A 119 -0.74 13.32 4.26
CA LEU A 119 -0.32 12.00 3.79
C LEU A 119 -1.50 11.04 3.82
N LYS A 120 -1.57 10.14 2.84
CA LYS A 120 -2.44 8.97 2.85
C LYS A 120 -1.60 7.72 3.16
N LEU A 121 -1.96 7.02 4.24
CA LEU A 121 -1.39 5.71 4.59
C LEU A 121 -2.01 4.60 3.73
N GLN A 122 -1.24 3.55 3.42
CA GLN A 122 -1.68 2.36 2.68
C GLN A 122 -1.09 1.07 3.28
N GLY A 123 -1.69 -0.08 2.95
CA GLY A 123 -1.23 -1.40 3.38
C GLY A 123 -1.34 -1.60 4.89
N SER A 124 -0.36 -2.28 5.49
CA SER A 124 -0.32 -2.60 6.92
C SER A 124 -0.56 -1.40 7.84
N CYS A 125 -0.22 -0.19 7.39
CA CYS A 125 -0.37 1.05 8.15
C CYS A 125 -1.83 1.48 8.35
N THR A 126 -2.77 0.95 7.57
CA THR A 126 -4.21 1.28 7.68
C THR A 126 -4.97 0.36 8.62
N SER A 127 -4.49 -0.88 8.84
CA SER A 127 -5.21 -1.91 9.58
C SER A 127 -4.87 -1.98 11.07
N CYS A 128 -3.84 -1.26 11.53
CA CYS A 128 -3.42 -1.26 12.93
C CYS A 128 -3.62 0.13 13.59
N PRO A 129 -4.62 0.29 14.48
CA PRO A 129 -4.88 1.58 15.13
C PRO A 129 -3.71 2.06 16.01
N SER A 130 -2.97 1.16 16.67
CA SER A 130 -1.77 1.54 17.43
C SER A 130 -0.61 1.95 16.53
N SER A 131 -0.43 1.28 15.38
CA SER A 131 0.61 1.65 14.41
C SER A 131 0.31 2.99 13.72
N SER A 132 -0.96 3.35 13.50
CA SER A 132 -1.31 4.64 12.90
C SER A 132 -0.85 5.83 13.76
N VAL A 133 -0.96 5.72 15.09
CA VAL A 133 -0.52 6.75 16.04
C VAL A 133 1.01 6.77 16.15
N THR A 134 1.64 5.61 16.33
CA THR A 134 3.11 5.52 16.43
C THR A 134 3.78 5.97 15.14
N LEU A 135 3.24 5.59 13.98
CA LEU A 135 3.78 5.98 12.70
C LEU A 135 3.58 7.48 12.44
N LYS A 136 2.40 8.02 12.76
CA LYS A 136 2.16 9.47 12.69
C LYS A 136 3.18 10.23 13.53
N ASN A 137 3.41 9.82 14.77
CA ASN A 137 4.39 10.45 15.66
C ASN A 137 5.84 10.26 15.16
N GLY A 138 6.17 9.08 14.62
CA GLY A 138 7.49 8.79 14.07
C GLY A 138 7.82 9.64 12.85
N ILE A 139 6.86 9.84 11.94
CA ILE A 139 7.00 10.69 10.76
C ILE A 139 7.12 12.16 11.18
N GLN A 140 6.26 12.64 12.08
CA GLN A 140 6.31 14.03 12.55
C GLN A 140 7.62 14.41 13.23
N ASN A 141 8.32 13.48 13.88
CA ASN A 141 9.62 13.72 14.51
C ASN A 141 10.81 13.69 13.53
N LYS A 142 10.60 13.29 12.27
CA LYS A 142 11.65 13.08 11.26
C LYS A 142 11.63 14.14 10.15
N LEU A 143 10.54 14.91 10.03
CA LEU A 143 10.38 16.09 9.19
C LEU A 143 10.59 17.35 10.04
#